data_AF-A0A4U9UML4-F1
#
_entry.id   AF-A0A4U9UML4-F1
#
_cell.length_a   1.000
_cell.length_b   1.000
_cell.length_c   1.000
_cell.angle_alpha   90.00
_cell.angle_beta   90.00
_cell.angle_gamma   90.00
#
_symmetry.space_group_name_H-M   'P 1'
#
loop_
_entity.id
_entity.type
_entity.pdbx_description
1 polymer ?
#
loop_
_entity_poly.entity_id
_entity_poly.type
_entity_poly.pdbx_seq_one_letter_code
_entity_poly.pdbx_strand_id
1 'polypeptide(L)'
;MGSHSDALTHAVNGQIMICARKEEKILPSPVLKQELQAKIEKLEGEQHRKLKKTEKDSLKDEVLHSLLPRAFSRFNQTYMWIDTVNDLIMVDAASAKRAEDMLALLRKSLGSLPVVPLTMESRSS
;
A
#
# COMPACT_ATOMS: atom_id res chain seq x y z
N MET A 1 -0.07 -23.37 -1.16
CA MET A 1 -0.10 -21.95 -1.54
C MET A 1 0.23 -21.86 -3.02
N GLY A 2 -0.72 -21.47 -3.86
CA GLY A 2 -0.57 -21.46 -5.32
C GLY A 2 -1.87 -21.03 -5.99
N SER A 3 -1.86 -20.82 -7.31
CA SER A 3 -2.98 -20.32 -8.12
C SER A 3 -4.28 -21.16 -8.09
N HIS A 4 -4.33 -22.23 -7.29
CA HIS A 4 -5.39 -23.24 -7.28
C HIS A 4 -5.88 -23.64 -5.88
N SER A 5 -5.58 -22.84 -4.85
CA SER A 5 -6.03 -23.13 -3.49
C SER A 5 -6.75 -21.91 -2.91
N ASP A 6 -7.98 -22.11 -2.43
CA ASP A 6 -8.78 -21.08 -1.77
C ASP A 6 -8.37 -20.85 -0.30
N ALA A 7 -7.45 -21.66 0.21
CA ALA A 7 -6.97 -21.55 1.57
C ALA A 7 -6.10 -20.28 1.73
N LEU A 8 -6.52 -19.38 2.61
CA LEU A 8 -5.79 -18.15 2.93
C LEU A 8 -4.55 -18.40 3.80
N THR A 9 -4.46 -19.58 4.41
CA THR A 9 -3.35 -19.99 5.26
C THR A 9 -2.87 -21.38 4.86
N HIS A 10 -1.58 -21.63 5.09
CA HIS A 10 -1.02 -22.98 5.05
C HIS A 10 -0.39 -23.27 6.40
N ALA A 11 -0.90 -24.26 7.12
CA ALA A 11 -0.47 -24.59 8.47
C ALA A 11 0.03 -26.04 8.57
N VAL A 12 1.23 -26.23 9.13
CA VAL A 12 1.83 -27.55 9.39
C VAL A 12 2.69 -27.45 10.65
N ASN A 13 2.55 -28.37 11.61
CA ASN A 13 3.41 -28.46 12.81
C ASN A 13 3.54 -27.15 13.63
N GLY A 14 2.45 -26.41 13.82
CA GLY A 14 2.50 -25.10 14.53
C GLY A 14 3.14 -23.96 13.72
N GLN A 15 3.41 -24.19 12.43
CA GLN A 15 3.97 -23.21 11.51
C GLN A 15 2.86 -22.77 10.57
N ILE A 16 2.55 -21.47 10.56
CA ILE A 16 1.48 -20.90 9.73
C ILE A 16 2.09 -19.93 8.73
N MET A 17 1.86 -20.17 7.45
CA MET A 17 2.27 -19.27 6.37
C MET A 17 1.05 -18.54 5.82
N ILE A 18 1.15 -17.22 5.70
CA ILE A 18 0.13 -16.38 5.05
C ILE A 18 0.77 -15.43 4.03
N CYS A 19 -0.04 -14.95 3.08
CA CYS A 19 0.39 -14.02 2.04
C CYS A 19 -0.56 -12.82 1.98
N ALA A 20 -0.01 -11.61 2.13
CA ALA A 20 -0.74 -10.37 1.88
C ALA A 20 -0.44 -9.89 0.45
N ARG A 21 -1.49 -9.60 -0.33
CA ARG A 21 -1.36 -8.98 -1.66
C ARG A 21 -1.80 -7.51 -1.58
N LYS A 22 -0.93 -6.60 -2.01
CA LYS A 22 -1.21 -5.17 -2.15
C LYS A 22 -1.33 -4.82 -3.62
N GLU A 23 -2.44 -4.19 -3.98
CA GLU A 23 -2.63 -3.55 -5.29
C GLU A 23 -2.42 -2.04 -5.14
N GLU A 24 -1.63 -1.46 -6.02
CA GLU A 24 -1.39 -0.02 -6.07
C GLU A 24 -1.60 0.49 -7.49
N LYS A 25 -2.43 1.53 -7.65
CA LYS A 25 -2.64 2.18 -8.94
C LYS A 25 -1.44 3.07 -9.26
N ILE A 26 -0.74 2.76 -10.34
CA ILE A 26 0.40 3.53 -10.82
C ILE A 26 -0.13 4.74 -11.58
N LEU A 27 -0.12 5.90 -10.92
CA LEU A 27 -0.40 7.18 -11.56
C LEU A 27 0.84 8.09 -11.43
N PRO A 28 1.69 8.17 -12.46
CA PRO A 28 2.89 8.99 -12.39
C PRO A 28 2.54 10.48 -12.20
N SER A 29 3.21 11.13 -11.24
CA SER A 29 3.03 12.56 -10.96
C SER A 29 3.15 13.47 -12.19
N PRO A 30 4.05 13.21 -13.18
CA PRO A 30 4.12 14.02 -14.40
C PRO A 30 2.83 13.98 -15.23
N VAL A 31 2.18 12.81 -15.33
CA VAL A 31 0.93 12.64 -16.10
C VAL A 31 -0.19 13.44 -15.45
N LEU A 32 -0.32 13.35 -14.12
CA LEU A 32 -1.33 14.11 -13.38
C LEU A 32 -1.13 15.63 -13.56
N LYS A 33 0.12 16.10 -13.50
CA LYS A 33 0.44 17.53 -13.67
C LYS A 33 0.13 18.03 -15.08
N GLN A 34 0.48 17.25 -16.10
CA GLN A 34 0.23 17.62 -17.50
C GLN A 34 -1.27 17.75 -17.79
N GLU A 35 -2.07 16.76 -17.39
CA GLU A 35 -3.53 16.77 -17.60
C GLU A 35 -4.21 17.90 -16.80
N LEU A 36 -3.77 18.14 -15.56
CA LEU A 36 -4.25 19.27 -14.76
C LEU A 36 -3.93 20.61 -15.42
N GLN A 37 -2.69 20.79 -15.88
CA GLN A 37 -2.26 22.04 -16.51
C GLN A 37 -3.03 22.30 -17.82
N ALA A 38 -3.24 21.27 -18.64
CA ALA A 38 -4.03 21.38 -19.86
C ALA A 38 -5.48 21.82 -19.58
N LYS A 39 -6.12 21.28 -18.53
CA LYS A 39 -7.46 21.72 -18.11
C LYS A 39 -7.48 23.16 -17.58
N ILE A 40 -6.47 23.55 -16.79
CA ILE A 40 -6.33 24.91 -16.29
C ILE A 40 -6.20 25.89 -17.46
N GLU A 41 -5.30 25.63 -18.41
CA GLU A 41 -5.07 26.50 -19.58
C GLU A 41 -6.33 26.64 -20.43
N LYS A 42 -7.06 25.54 -20.65
CA LYS A 42 -8.34 25.57 -21.36
C LYS A 42 -9.36 26.48 -20.66
N LEU A 43 -9.58 26.31 -19.36
CA LEU A 43 -10.57 27.09 -18.62
C LEU A 43 -10.16 28.56 -18.44
N GLU A 44 -8.87 28.84 -18.23
CA GLU A 44 -8.36 30.22 -18.16
C GLU A 44 -8.49 30.92 -19.52
N GLY A 45 -8.30 30.20 -20.62
CA GLY A 45 -8.51 30.69 -21.98
C GLY A 45 -9.98 31.01 -22.28
N GLU A 46 -10.90 30.14 -21.87
CA GLU A 46 -12.35 30.33 -22.05
C GLU A 46 -12.93 31.47 -21.19
N GLN A 47 -12.42 31.65 -19.96
CA GLN A 47 -12.93 32.66 -19.03
C GLN A 47 -12.16 33.98 -19.05
N HIS A 48 -11.07 34.07 -19.82
CA HIS A 48 -10.16 35.21 -19.87
C HIS A 48 -9.67 35.70 -18.49
N ARG A 49 -9.51 34.78 -17.54
CA ARG A 49 -9.02 35.08 -16.18
C ARG A 49 -8.21 33.91 -15.62
N LYS A 50 -7.43 34.18 -14.57
CA LYS A 50 -6.76 33.13 -13.80
C LYS A 50 -7.73 32.40 -12.86
N LEU A 51 -7.52 31.09 -12.70
CA LEU A 51 -8.26 30.28 -11.75
C LEU A 51 -7.73 30.47 -10.33
N LYS A 52 -8.66 30.50 -9.36
CA LYS A 52 -8.33 30.51 -7.93
C LYS A 52 -7.81 29.14 -7.49
N LYS A 53 -7.15 29.10 -6.33
CA LYS A 53 -6.61 27.87 -5.76
C LYS A 53 -7.67 26.78 -5.60
N THR A 54 -8.85 27.14 -5.06
CA THR A 54 -9.97 26.21 -4.86
C THR A 54 -10.43 25.55 -6.16
N GLU A 55 -10.49 26.32 -7.26
CA GLU A 55 -10.86 25.79 -8.58
C GLU A 55 -9.80 24.81 -9.11
N LYS A 56 -8.51 25.14 -8.92
CA LYS A 56 -7.40 24.25 -9.31
C LYS A 56 -7.38 22.95 -8.49
N ASP A 57 -7.71 23.02 -7.21
CA ASP A 57 -7.81 21.83 -6.35
C ASP A 57 -8.98 20.95 -6.79
N SER A 58 -10.15 21.52 -7.10
CA SER A 58 -11.28 20.76 -7.67
C SER A 58 -10.94 20.12 -9.02
N LEU A 59 -10.23 20.83 -9.90
CA LEU A 59 -9.77 20.27 -11.17
C LEU A 59 -8.78 19.12 -10.98
N LYS A 60 -7.91 19.20 -9.97
CA LYS A 60 -6.97 18.14 -9.64
C LYS A 60 -7.70 16.86 -9.21
N ASP A 61 -8.73 16.99 -8.38
CA ASP A 61 -9.56 15.86 -7.95
C ASP A 61 -10.33 15.25 -9.14
N GLU A 62 -10.85 16.09 -10.04
CA GLU A 62 -11.52 15.64 -11.26
C GLU A 62 -10.56 14.87 -12.19
N VAL A 63 -9.34 15.38 -12.39
CA VAL A 63 -8.29 14.69 -13.17
C VAL A 63 -7.89 13.39 -12.48
N LEU A 64 -7.76 13.38 -11.15
CA LEU A 64 -7.46 12.17 -10.42
C LEU A 64 -8.56 11.12 -10.65
N HIS A 65 -9.83 11.51 -10.51
CA HIS A 65 -10.98 10.63 -10.70
C HIS A 65 -11.07 10.09 -12.13
N SER A 66 -10.72 10.89 -13.15
CA SER A 66 -10.73 10.45 -14.55
C SER A 66 -9.57 9.53 -14.91
N LEU A 67 -8.40 9.71 -14.28
CA LEU A 67 -7.20 8.93 -14.56
C LEU A 67 -7.12 7.64 -13.73
N LEU A 68 -7.66 7.60 -12.51
CA LEU A 68 -7.57 6.44 -11.62
C LEU A 68 -8.08 5.13 -12.26
N PRO A 69 -9.24 5.12 -12.95
CA PRO A 69 -9.75 3.91 -13.60
C PRO A 69 -8.85 3.39 -14.73
N ARG A 70 -8.06 4.28 -15.34
CA ARG A 70 -7.14 3.99 -16.45
C ARG A 70 -5.74 3.62 -15.98
N ALA A 71 -5.43 3.85 -14.70
CA ALA A 71 -4.12 3.59 -14.14
C ALA A 71 -3.84 2.08 -14.06
N PHE A 72 -2.66 1.68 -14.51
CA PHE A 72 -2.19 0.31 -14.38
C PHE A 72 -2.01 -0.07 -12.91
N SER A 73 -2.30 -1.33 -12.58
CA SER A 73 -2.10 -1.87 -11.25
C SER A 73 -0.70 -2.46 -11.11
N ARG A 74 0.00 -2.08 -10.04
CA ARG A 74 1.16 -2.82 -9.52
C ARG A 74 0.67 -3.75 -8.42
N PHE A 75 1.03 -5.03 -8.50
CA PHE A 75 0.78 -5.98 -7.43
C PHE A 75 2.08 -6.32 -6.72
N ASN A 76 2.05 -6.28 -5.40
CA ASN A 76 3.11 -6.76 -4.54
C ASN A 76 2.55 -7.83 -3.61
N GLN A 77 3.34 -8.86 -3.35
CA GLN A 77 3.03 -9.87 -2.34
C GLN A 77 4.08 -9.80 -1.24
N THR A 78 3.62 -9.95 0.00
CA THR A 78 4.48 -10.07 1.17
C THR A 78 4.06 -11.35 1.90
N TYR A 79 5.03 -12.23 2.15
CA TYR A 79 4.80 -13.45 2.91
C TYR A 79 5.11 -13.22 4.39
N MET A 80 4.38 -13.93 5.24
CA MET A 80 4.62 -13.93 6.68
C MET A 80 4.47 -15.35 7.20
N TRP A 81 5.44 -15.71 8.00
CA TRP A 81 5.51 -16.98 8.70
C TRP A 81 5.31 -16.71 10.19
N ILE A 82 4.30 -17.35 10.77
CA ILE A 82 3.99 -17.33 12.19
C ILE A 82 4.42 -18.68 12.75
N ASP A 83 5.35 -18.64 13.70
CA ASP A 83 5.81 -19.78 14.44
C ASP A 83 5.14 -19.78 15.81
N THR A 84 4.10 -20.61 15.98
CA THR A 84 3.35 -20.71 17.24
C THR A 84 4.07 -21.56 18.28
N VAL A 85 5.22 -22.14 17.96
CA VAL A 85 6.03 -22.93 18.91
C VAL A 85 7.01 -22.00 19.65
N ASN A 86 7.58 -21.04 18.93
CA ASN A 86 8.54 -20.08 19.49
C ASN A 86 7.96 -18.68 19.74
N ASP A 87 6.66 -18.47 19.48
CA ASP A 87 5.96 -17.19 19.56
C ASP A 87 6.63 -16.07 18.74
N LEU A 88 7.09 -16.44 17.54
CA LEU A 88 7.77 -15.52 16.62
C LEU A 88 6.96 -15.31 15.34
N ILE A 89 7.10 -14.11 14.78
CA ILE A 89 6.56 -13.75 13.48
C ILE A 89 7.70 -13.25 12.59
N MET A 90 7.89 -13.92 11.46
CA MET A 90 8.87 -13.56 10.44
C MET A 90 8.14 -12.98 9.23
N VAL A 91 8.56 -11.81 8.76
CA VAL A 91 7.98 -11.15 7.59
C VAL A 91 9.01 -11.07 6.48
N ASP A 92 8.67 -11.59 5.30
CA ASP A 92 9.51 -11.53 4.09
C ASP A 92 9.44 -10.13 3.46
N ALA A 93 10.16 -9.19 4.08
CA ALA A 93 10.18 -7.80 3.66
C ALA A 93 11.59 -7.20 3.79
N ALA A 94 12.02 -6.51 2.73
CA ALA A 94 13.29 -5.78 2.71
C ALA A 94 13.26 -4.44 3.48
N SER A 95 12.10 -4.02 4.02
CA SER A 95 11.97 -2.78 4.79
C SER A 95 11.03 -2.91 5.97
N ALA A 96 11.36 -2.23 7.07
CA ALA A 96 10.55 -2.20 8.29
C ALA A 96 9.11 -1.72 8.00
N LYS A 97 8.95 -0.68 7.19
CA LYS A 97 7.63 -0.16 6.77
C LYS A 97 6.77 -1.23 6.10
N ARG A 98 7.33 -2.06 5.22
CA ARG A 98 6.57 -3.12 4.56
C ARG A 98 6.17 -4.22 5.56
N ALA A 99 7.03 -4.53 6.53
CA ALA A 99 6.69 -5.46 7.60
C ALA A 99 5.59 -4.91 8.51
N GLU A 100 5.67 -3.64 8.89
CA GLU A 100 4.64 -2.95 9.68
C GLU A 100 3.30 -2.89 8.96
N ASP A 101 3.27 -2.57 7.67
CA ASP A 101 2.03 -2.60 6.84
C ASP A 101 1.36 -3.99 6.92
N MET A 102 2.16 -5.07 6.86
CA MET A 102 1.66 -6.44 6.94
C MET A 102 1.15 -6.80 8.35
N LEU A 103 1.90 -6.42 9.39
CA LEU A 103 1.48 -6.62 10.79
C LEU A 103 0.24 -5.79 11.14
N ALA A 104 0.10 -4.58 10.60
CA ALA A 104 -1.07 -3.75 10.76
C ALA A 104 -2.30 -4.36 10.10
N LEU A 105 -2.15 -4.92 8.89
CA LEU A 105 -3.20 -5.67 8.22
C LEU A 105 -3.64 -6.87 9.06
N LEU A 106 -2.70 -7.69 9.53
CA LEU A 106 -3.01 -8.85 10.36
C LEU A 106 -3.70 -8.43 11.67
N ARG A 107 -3.19 -7.39 12.34
CA ARG A 107 -3.80 -6.84 13.56
C ARG A 107 -5.24 -6.40 13.33
N LYS A 108 -5.52 -5.73 12.21
CA LYS A 108 -6.89 -5.33 11.84
C LYS A 108 -7.80 -6.54 11.61
N SER A 109 -7.27 -7.61 11.02
CA SER A 109 -8.02 -8.85 10.77
C SER A 109 -8.32 -9.63 12.06
N LEU A 110 -7.41 -9.60 13.04
CA LEU A 110 -7.54 -10.34 14.31
C LEU A 110 -8.15 -9.52 15.46
N GLY A 111 -8.21 -8.19 15.32
CA GLY A 111 -8.61 -7.26 16.37
C GLY A 111 -7.44 -6.80 17.25
N SER A 112 -6.66 -7.74 17.78
CA SER A 112 -5.43 -7.45 18.54
C SER A 112 -4.27 -8.34 18.09
N LEU A 113 -3.05 -7.79 18.17
CA LEU A 113 -1.81 -8.50 17.87
C LEU A 113 -0.65 -7.78 18.59
N PRO A 114 -0.37 -8.14 19.85
CA PRO A 114 0.73 -7.57 20.62
C PRO A 114 2.05 -8.17 20.14
N VAL A 115 2.80 -7.40 19.35
CA VAL A 115 4.10 -7.80 18.80
C VAL A 115 5.07 -6.65 18.94
N VAL A 116 6.33 -6.99 19.19
CA VAL A 116 7.45 -6.04 19.26
C VAL A 116 8.57 -6.52 18.34
N PRO A 117 9.34 -5.62 17.71
CA PRO A 117 10.51 -6.01 16.95
C PRO A 117 11.53 -6.74 17.83
N LEU A 118 12.25 -7.71 17.24
CA LEU A 118 13.34 -8.38 17.92
C LEU A 118 14.47 -7.37 18.18
N THR A 119 14.85 -7.21 19.45
CA THR A 119 15.99 -6.39 19.86
C THR A 119 17.11 -7.29 20.38
N MET A 120 18.35 -6.99 19.99
CA MET A 120 19.52 -7.63 20.59
C MET A 120 19.95 -6.82 21.82
N GLU A 121 20.40 -7.50 22.87
CA GLU A 121 21.05 -6.82 23.99
C GLU A 121 22.33 -6.12 23.48
N SER A 122 22.36 -4.80 23.60
CA SER A 122 23.61 -4.05 23.42
C SER A 122 24.50 -4.35 24.61
N ARG A 123 25.60 -5.11 24.42
CA ARG A 123 26.66 -5.19 25.44
C ARG A 123 27.21 -3.79 25.67
N SER A 124 26.79 -3.13 26.74
CA SER A 124 27.49 -1.95 27.27
C SER A 124 28.83 -2.44 27.79
N SER A 125 29.91 -2.05 27.09
CA SER A 125 31.28 -2.18 27.59
C SER A 125 31.63 -0.98 28.47
#